data_AF-A0A1V1NY05-F1
#
_entry.id   AF-A0A1V1NY05-F1
#
_cell.length_a   1.000
_cell.length_b   1.000
_cell.length_c   1.000
_cell.angle_alpha   90.00
_cell.angle_beta   90.00
_cell.angle_gamma   90.00
#
_symmetry.space_group_name_H-M   'P 1'
#
loop_
_entity.id
_entity.type
_entity.pdbx_description
1 polymer ?
#
loop_
_entity_poly.entity_id
_entity_poly.type
_entity_poly.pdbx_seq_one_letter_code
_entity_poly.pdbx_strand_id
1 'polypeptide(L)'
;LTPNRQSLSKKCQNIQKFYCGQCCASQKYFGYASRTLVSYDATFIGLLLAAQNSQWKQESKGWCAVFPYKQKIYSPDDLPQIVSACVSILLKEIK
;
A
#
# COMPACT_ATOMS: atom_id res chain seq x y z
N LEU A 1 12.56 -18.75 -18.43
CA LEU A 1 11.17 -19.07 -18.05
C LEU A 1 10.28 -17.90 -18.42
N THR A 2 9.34 -18.06 -19.35
CA THR A 2 8.31 -17.05 -19.60
C THR A 2 7.26 -17.10 -18.48
N PRO A 3 7.04 -16.01 -17.73
CA PRO A 3 6.06 -16.01 -16.65
C PRO A 3 4.63 -16.17 -17.19
N ASN A 4 3.84 -17.04 -16.57
CA ASN A 4 2.45 -17.31 -16.94
C ASN A 4 1.56 -16.08 -16.69
N ARG A 5 0.71 -15.69 -17.66
CA ARG A 5 -0.20 -14.52 -17.62
C ARG A 5 -1.04 -14.44 -16.32
N GLN A 6 -1.51 -15.56 -15.80
CA GLN A 6 -2.30 -15.60 -14.55
C GLN A 6 -1.46 -15.20 -13.33
N SER A 7 -0.18 -15.60 -13.29
CA SER A 7 0.73 -15.28 -12.20
C SER A 7 1.09 -13.78 -12.16
N LEU A 8 1.18 -13.13 -13.34
CA LEU A 8 1.35 -11.69 -13.44
C LEU A 8 0.13 -10.93 -12.94
N SER A 9 -1.07 -11.33 -13.35
CA SER A 9 -2.32 -10.68 -12.92
C SER A 9 -2.46 -10.68 -11.39
N LYS A 10 -2.15 -11.81 -10.73
CA LYS A 10 -2.16 -11.91 -9.26
C LYS A 10 -1.13 -10.98 -8.59
N LYS A 11 0.08 -10.86 -9.15
CA LYS A 11 1.11 -9.94 -8.64
C LYS A 11 0.65 -8.48 -8.74
N CYS A 12 0.10 -8.08 -9.88
CA CYS A 12 -0.45 -6.74 -10.07
C CYS A 12 -1.56 -6.43 -9.06
N GLN A 13 -2.45 -7.39 -8.79
CA GLN A 13 -3.49 -7.23 -7.76
C GLN A 13 -2.89 -7.03 -6.37
N ASN A 14 -1.90 -7.81 -5.97
CA ASN A 14 -1.28 -7.65 -4.63
C ASN A 14 -0.59 -6.29 -4.47
N ILE A 15 0.10 -5.81 -5.51
CA ILE A 15 0.70 -4.47 -5.51
C ILE A 15 -0.39 -3.40 -5.39
N GLN A 16 -1.48 -3.54 -6.14
CA GLN A 16 -2.62 -2.63 -6.06
C GLN A 16 -3.25 -2.62 -4.65
N LYS A 17 -3.46 -3.79 -4.04
CA LYS A 17 -3.96 -3.90 -2.66
C LYS A 17 -3.05 -3.19 -1.66
N PHE A 18 -1.73 -3.30 -1.84
CA PHE A 18 -0.75 -2.63 -0.98
C PHE A 18 -0.80 -1.12 -1.16
N TYR A 19 -0.76 -0.65 -2.40
CA TYR A 19 -0.83 0.77 -2.72
C TYR A 19 -2.10 1.43 -2.16
N CYS A 20 -3.25 0.79 -2.33
CA CYS A 20 -4.51 1.26 -1.75
C CYS A 20 -4.52 1.19 -0.22
N GLY A 21 -3.86 0.18 0.38
CA GLY A 21 -3.65 0.07 1.82
C GLY A 21 -2.84 1.25 2.37
N GLN A 22 -1.74 1.59 1.71
CA GLN A 22 -0.89 2.73 2.06
C GLN A 22 -1.64 4.05 1.95
N CYS A 23 -2.43 4.25 0.89
CA CYS A 23 -3.28 5.43 0.76
C CYS A 23 -4.29 5.56 1.92
N CYS A 24 -4.86 4.45 2.37
CA CYS A 24 -5.76 4.43 3.53
C CYS A 24 -5.00 4.67 4.85
N ALA A 25 -3.80 4.11 4.99
CA ALA A 25 -2.94 4.34 6.15
C ALA A 25 -2.51 5.81 6.23
N SER A 26 -2.05 6.40 5.12
CA SER A 26 -1.72 7.83 5.03
C SER A 26 -2.90 8.67 5.54
N GLN A 27 -4.10 8.44 5.00
CA GLN A 27 -5.28 9.16 5.45
C GLN A 27 -5.57 8.99 6.95
N LYS A 28 -5.47 7.76 7.45
CA LYS A 28 -5.81 7.42 8.83
C LYS A 28 -4.85 8.08 9.82
N TYR A 29 -3.56 8.06 9.54
CA TYR A 29 -2.52 8.52 10.48
C TYR A 29 -2.08 9.98 10.25
N PHE A 30 -2.26 10.51 9.05
CA PHE A 30 -1.75 11.84 8.65
C PHE A 30 -2.82 12.72 8.00
N GLY A 31 -4.09 12.31 8.01
CA GLY A 31 -5.22 13.09 7.51
C GLY A 31 -5.41 13.04 5.98
N TYR A 32 -6.51 13.61 5.49
CA TYR A 32 -6.94 13.45 4.11
C TYR A 32 -5.97 13.98 3.04
N ALA A 33 -5.25 15.07 3.34
CA ALA A 33 -4.30 15.68 2.40
C ALA A 33 -3.10 14.76 2.11
N SER A 34 -2.70 13.93 3.08
CA SER A 34 -1.56 13.02 2.99
C SER A 34 -1.74 11.91 1.93
N ARG A 35 -2.99 11.65 1.49
CA ARG A 35 -3.28 10.71 0.39
C ARG A 35 -2.58 11.08 -0.91
N THR A 36 -2.28 12.36 -1.12
CA THR A 36 -1.56 12.87 -2.28
C THR A 36 -0.04 12.64 -2.20
N LEU A 37 0.44 12.17 -1.05
CA LEU A 37 1.86 11.95 -0.78
C LEU A 37 2.29 10.51 -1.05
N VAL A 38 1.37 9.62 -1.38
CA VAL A 38 1.67 8.20 -1.63
C VAL A 38 2.70 8.07 -2.76
N SER A 39 3.85 7.48 -2.42
CA SER A 39 4.97 7.29 -3.35
C SER A 39 5.22 5.81 -3.60
N TYR A 40 5.55 5.47 -4.85
CA TYR A 40 5.90 4.11 -5.26
C TYR A 40 7.14 3.58 -4.52
N ASP A 41 8.13 4.43 -4.25
CA ASP A 41 9.34 4.04 -3.52
C ASP A 41 9.02 3.60 -2.10
N ALA A 42 8.13 4.34 -1.44
CA ALA A 42 7.66 4.00 -0.10
C ALA A 42 6.77 2.75 -0.10
N THR A 43 5.94 2.56 -1.13
CA THR A 43 5.19 1.30 -1.35
C THR A 43 6.15 0.12 -1.46
N PHE A 44 7.25 0.28 -2.21
CA PHE A 44 8.24 -0.77 -2.41
C PHE A 44 8.95 -1.14 -1.11
N ILE A 45 9.36 -0.16 -0.30
CA ILE A 45 9.93 -0.39 1.04
C ILE A 45 8.94 -1.15 1.93
N GLY A 46 7.68 -0.73 1.94
CA GLY A 46 6.62 -1.44 2.67
C GLY A 46 6.44 -2.89 2.21
N LEU A 47 6.48 -3.15 0.89
CA LEU A 47 6.38 -4.49 0.34
C LEU A 47 7.56 -5.38 0.75
N LEU A 48 8.78 -4.83 0.79
CA LEU A 48 9.96 -5.54 1.28
C LEU A 48 9.81 -5.91 2.76
N LEU A 49 9.29 -4.99 3.58
CA LEU A 49 9.03 -5.27 4.99
C LEU A 49 7.94 -6.34 5.16
N ALA A 50 6.84 -6.24 4.42
CA ALA A 50 5.78 -7.26 4.40
C ALA A 50 6.24 -8.62 3.85
N ALA A 51 7.33 -8.67 3.08
CA ALA A 51 7.90 -9.93 2.61
C ALA A 51 8.67 -10.67 3.72
N GLN A 52 9.18 -9.96 4.73
CA GLN A 52 9.93 -10.54 5.84
C GLN A 52 9.04 -11.27 6.86
N ASN A 53 7.79 -10.85 7.02
CA ASN A 53 6.85 -11.48 7.93
C ASN A 53 5.48 -11.70 7.26
N SER A 54 5.07 -12.97 7.18
CA SER A 54 3.80 -13.38 6.58
C SER A 54 2.57 -12.90 7.35
N GLN A 55 2.71 -12.53 8.62
CA GLN A 55 1.62 -12.02 9.46
C GLN A 55 1.15 -10.62 9.05
N TRP A 56 1.97 -9.85 8.32
CA TRP A 56 1.66 -8.46 7.91
C TRP A 56 0.96 -8.34 6.56
N LYS A 57 0.17 -9.35 6.20
CA LYS A 57 -0.62 -9.40 4.96
C LYS A 57 -2.11 -9.52 5.27
N GLN A 58 -2.57 -8.91 6.36
CA GLN A 58 -3.99 -8.96 6.70
C GLN A 58 -4.76 -8.15 5.66
N GLU A 59 -5.83 -8.73 5.12
CA GLU A 59 -6.67 -8.04 4.13
C GLU A 59 -7.85 -7.38 4.84
N SER A 60 -8.15 -6.14 4.44
CA SER A 60 -9.34 -5.40 4.85
C SER A 60 -10.07 -4.85 3.62
N LYS A 61 -11.17 -4.12 3.84
CA LYS A 61 -11.91 -3.44 2.78
C LYS A 61 -11.79 -1.93 2.95
N GLY A 62 -11.32 -1.25 1.91
CA GLY A 62 -11.16 0.21 1.89
C GLY A 62 -11.97 0.87 0.79
N TRP A 63 -12.40 2.10 1.03
CA TRP A 63 -13.00 2.94 -0.01
C TRP A 63 -11.95 3.88 -0.61
N CYS A 64 -11.91 3.95 -1.94
CA CYS A 64 -10.96 4.77 -2.68
C CYS A 64 -11.73 5.79 -3.53
N ALA A 65 -11.26 7.05 -3.57
CA ALA A 65 -11.88 8.06 -4.43
C ALA A 65 -11.63 7.78 -5.93
N VAL A 66 -10.51 7.15 -6.27
CA VAL A 66 -10.15 6.79 -7.66
C VAL A 66 -10.99 5.60 -8.16
N PHE A 67 -11.34 4.69 -7.25
CA PHE A 67 -12.15 3.52 -7.53
C PHE A 67 -13.36 3.53 -6.59
N PRO A 68 -14.54 4.02 -7.02
CA PRO A 68 -15.67 4.31 -6.15
C PRO A 68 -16.37 3.06 -5.55
N TYR A 69 -15.74 1.89 -5.62
CA TYR A 69 -16.15 0.62 -5.03
C TYR A 69 -15.19 0.20 -3.90
N LYS A 70 -15.72 -0.57 -2.92
CA LYS A 70 -14.89 -1.10 -1.82
C LYS A 70 -13.83 -2.06 -2.38
N GLN A 71 -12.56 -1.65 -2.36
CA GLN A 71 -11.43 -2.48 -2.74
C GLN A 71 -11.07 -3.43 -1.62
N LYS A 72 -10.59 -4.62 -1.96
CA LYS A 72 -9.73 -5.38 -1.05
C LYS A 72 -8.40 -4.65 -0.95
N ILE A 73 -7.92 -4.41 0.25
CA ILE A 73 -6.65 -3.72 0.52
C ILE A 73 -5.88 -4.49 1.60
N TYR A 74 -4.58 -4.26 1.72
CA TYR A 74 -3.89 -4.65 2.95
C TYR A 74 -4.29 -3.73 4.10
N SER A 75 -4.34 -4.27 5.31
CA SER A 75 -4.83 -3.58 6.49
C SER A 75 -4.00 -2.31 6.72
N PRO A 76 -4.62 -1.12 6.79
CA PRO A 76 -3.89 0.12 7.05
C PRO A 76 -3.22 0.13 8.43
N ASP A 77 -3.63 -0.79 9.32
CA ASP A 77 -3.09 -0.95 10.67
C ASP A 77 -1.91 -1.91 10.76
N ASP A 78 -1.57 -2.58 9.65
CA ASP A 78 -0.38 -3.43 9.61
C ASP A 78 0.88 -2.54 9.57
N LEU A 79 1.92 -2.98 10.28
CA LEU A 79 3.19 -2.26 10.38
C LEU A 79 3.78 -1.83 9.02
N PRO A 80 3.78 -2.64 7.95
CA PRO A 80 4.30 -2.22 6.65
C PRO A 80 3.49 -1.10 5.99
N GLN A 81 2.19 -1.01 6.25
CA GLN A 81 1.37 0.08 5.73
C GLN A 81 1.65 1.38 6.48
N ILE A 82 1.80 1.31 7.81
CA ILE A 82 2.16 2.46 8.64
C ILE A 82 3.55 2.99 8.24
N VAL A 83 4.55 2.11 8.18
CA VAL A 83 5.93 2.48 7.81
C VAL A 83 5.99 3.07 6.40
N SER A 84 5.32 2.46 5.42
CA SER A 84 5.29 3.02 4.06
C SER A 84 4.60 4.38 4.00
N ALA A 85 3.54 4.60 4.77
CA ALA A 85 2.90 5.92 4.89
C ALA A 85 3.87 6.96 5.49
N CYS A 86 4.57 6.63 6.57
CA CYS A 86 5.58 7.51 7.18
C CYS A 86 6.71 7.87 6.20
N VAL A 87 7.28 6.85 5.54
CA VAL A 87 8.38 7.04 4.58
C VAL A 87 7.94 7.90 3.40
N SER A 88 6.69 7.80 2.95
CA SER A 88 6.16 8.64 1.86
C SER A 88 6.20 10.13 2.21
N ILE A 89 5.91 10.46 3.47
CA ILE A 89 5.95 11.83 3.97
C ILE A 89 7.41 12.29 4.08
N LEU A 90 8.27 11.48 4.70
CA LEU A 90 9.69 11.80 4.84
C LEU A 90 10.38 12.02 3.49
N LEU A 91 10.08 11.20 2.48
CA LEU A 91 10.66 11.34 1.14
C LEU A 91 10.21 12.61 0.42
N LYS A 92 9.05 13.18 0.77
CA LYS A 92 8.61 14.48 0.26
C LYS A 92 9.36 15.65 0.90
N GLU A 93 9.74 15.53 2.17
CA GLU A 93 10.49 16.59 2.88
C GLU A 93 11.96 16.71 2.41
N ILE A 94 12.51 15.65 1.80
CA ILE A 94 13.91 15.58 1.36
C ILE A 94 14.09 16.11 -0.07
N LYS A 95 12.99 16.34 -0.82
CA LYS A 95 13.00 16.66 -2.25
C LYS A 95 12.39 18.03 -2.54
#